data_AF-A0A831UQM0-F1
#
_entry.id   AF-A0A831UQM0-F1
#
_cell.length_a   1.000
_cell.length_b   1.000
_cell.length_c   1.000
_cell.angle_alpha   90.00
_cell.angle_beta   90.00
_cell.angle_gamma   90.00
#
_symmetry.space_group_name_H-M   'P 1'
#
loop_
_entity.id
_entity.type
_entity.pdbx_description
1 polymer ?
#
loop_
_entity_poly.entity_id
_entity_poly.type
_entity_poly.pdbx_seq_one_letter_code
_entity_poly.pdbx_strand_id
1 'polypeptide(L)'
;MTMNRNFFPHAGFLQFEIVYGEPAANLEKIKKMLDDLAPPKNTLIALPELWASGFDYDHAEEVAGQTPDLLQELAGLAARWDIHLCGSLLERTGGDEREAVICNSLYFIGPNGVLGCYRKQHLFAFWQEDRHFSPGGMFKPVSTSFGLIGGVVCYDLRFPEIGRHQAFHGAQLFVVSAEWPGARIDHWQTLVQARAIENQVCVVACNSSGKTGEHELGGNSMVAGPDGTILLQAGAGEEAMVTGLNGNELTTLRDRFCPAGERPRPVRDSEKQVDLPELLDRLVAIRRQNSRIAFTNGCFDILHSGHAAYLEKARSAGDCLVVGLNSDRSVRAIKGPDRPVNPEQDRARILAALACVDYVIIFDEETPYNLITAIMPDILVKGADWAEGNIVGADEVRAAGGRVVRVAFEHNVSTSGLISRIQARD
;
A
#
# COMPACT_ATOMS: atom_id res chain seq x y z
N MET A 1 -34.56 -14.59 2.08
CA MET A 1 -33.14 -14.18 1.99
C MET A 1 -32.30 -15.44 1.89
N THR A 2 -31.84 -15.78 0.70
CA THR A 2 -30.88 -16.88 0.47
C THR A 2 -29.57 -16.51 1.17
N MET A 3 -29.10 -17.34 2.12
CA MET A 3 -27.76 -17.16 2.69
C MET A 3 -26.75 -17.07 1.55
N ASN A 4 -25.91 -16.04 1.56
CA ASN A 4 -24.78 -15.93 0.65
C ASN A 4 -23.90 -17.17 0.83
N ARG A 5 -23.95 -18.12 -0.12
CA ARG A 5 -23.21 -19.40 -0.04
C ARG A 5 -21.69 -19.21 -0.09
N ASN A 6 -21.22 -18.00 -0.41
CA ASN A 6 -19.82 -17.63 -0.50
C ASN A 6 -19.41 -16.73 0.67
N PHE A 7 -19.67 -17.16 1.91
CA PHE A 7 -19.16 -16.49 3.11
C PHE A 7 -19.03 -17.48 4.28
N PHE A 8 -18.04 -17.27 5.14
CA PHE A 8 -17.84 -18.12 6.31
C PHE A 8 -19.03 -18.02 7.28
N PRO A 9 -19.59 -19.14 7.76
CA PRO A 9 -20.65 -19.13 8.77
C PRO A 9 -20.13 -18.83 10.19
N HIS A 10 -18.86 -19.10 10.45
CA HIS A 10 -18.24 -18.90 11.75
C HIS A 10 -16.79 -18.42 11.59
N ALA A 11 -16.34 -17.61 12.54
CA ALA A 11 -14.94 -17.27 12.66
C ALA A 11 -14.51 -17.09 14.11
N GLY A 12 -13.23 -17.27 14.36
CA GLY A 12 -12.65 -17.21 15.69
C GLY A 12 -11.13 -17.13 15.66
N PHE A 13 -10.53 -17.30 16.83
CA PHE A 13 -9.10 -17.21 17.03
C PHE A 13 -8.64 -18.13 18.16
N LEU A 14 -7.36 -18.50 18.13
CA LEU A 14 -6.66 -19.13 19.25
C LEU A 14 -5.61 -18.15 19.78
N GLN A 15 -5.93 -17.46 20.87
CA GLN A 15 -5.01 -16.55 21.54
C GLN A 15 -4.24 -17.34 22.61
N PHE A 16 -2.92 -17.43 22.49
CA PHE A 16 -2.09 -18.13 23.46
C PHE A 16 -0.74 -17.45 23.63
N GLU A 17 -0.05 -17.80 24.72
CA GLU A 17 1.33 -17.40 24.94
C GLU A 17 2.26 -18.27 24.10
N ILE A 18 2.98 -17.66 23.15
CA ILE A 18 3.94 -18.37 22.32
C ILE A 18 5.15 -18.73 23.18
N VAL A 19 5.47 -20.02 23.24
CA VAL A 19 6.70 -20.52 23.86
C VAL A 19 7.85 -20.22 22.90
N TYR A 20 8.71 -19.28 23.29
CA TYR A 20 9.79 -18.77 22.45
C TYR A 20 10.72 -19.90 21.97
N GLY A 21 10.98 -19.96 20.67
CA GLY A 21 11.89 -20.93 20.05
C GLY A 21 11.43 -22.40 20.04
N GLU A 22 10.17 -22.70 20.43
CA GLU A 22 9.70 -24.08 20.64
C GLU A 22 8.51 -24.47 19.73
N PRO A 23 8.72 -24.71 18.41
CA PRO A 23 7.65 -25.07 17.45
C PRO A 23 6.77 -26.24 17.88
N ALA A 24 7.37 -27.30 18.43
CA ALA A 24 6.62 -28.48 18.86
C ALA A 24 5.68 -28.17 20.02
N ALA A 25 6.14 -27.39 21.01
CA ALA A 25 5.31 -27.01 22.17
C ALA A 25 4.13 -26.13 21.73
N ASN A 26 4.36 -25.18 20.83
CA ASN A 26 3.33 -24.30 20.30
C ASN A 26 2.30 -25.06 19.44
N LEU A 27 2.75 -26.02 18.63
CA LEU A 27 1.83 -26.88 17.87
C LEU A 27 0.94 -27.72 18.80
N GLU A 28 1.48 -28.27 19.89
CA GLU A 28 0.68 -29.00 20.88
C GLU A 28 -0.33 -28.10 21.61
N LYS A 29 0.01 -26.83 21.88
CA LYS A 29 -0.96 -25.83 22.37
C LYS A 29 -2.12 -25.66 21.38
N ILE A 30 -1.83 -25.49 20.08
CA ILE A 30 -2.88 -25.36 19.04
C ILE A 30 -3.78 -26.60 19.03
N LYS A 31 -3.20 -27.81 19.04
CA LYS A 31 -3.96 -29.07 19.07
C LYS A 31 -4.90 -29.13 20.27
N LYS A 32 -4.38 -28.85 21.47
CA LYS A 32 -5.15 -28.83 22.70
C LYS A 32 -6.29 -27.80 22.64
N MET A 33 -6.00 -26.57 22.21
CA MET A 33 -7.02 -25.52 22.12
C MET A 33 -8.11 -25.85 21.10
N LEU A 34 -7.77 -26.50 19.99
CA LEU A 34 -8.77 -26.99 19.02
C LEU A 34 -9.62 -28.13 19.58
N ASP A 35 -9.02 -29.07 20.32
CA ASP A 35 -9.75 -30.15 20.99
C ASP A 35 -10.72 -29.59 22.05
N ASP A 36 -10.28 -28.60 22.84
CA ASP A 36 -11.10 -27.96 23.88
C ASP A 36 -12.21 -27.05 23.27
N LEU A 37 -11.91 -26.36 22.16
CA LEU A 37 -12.87 -25.49 21.45
C LEU A 37 -13.92 -26.27 20.66
N ALA A 38 -13.52 -27.41 20.07
CA ALA A 38 -14.31 -28.22 19.16
C ALA A 38 -15.08 -27.39 18.11
N PRO A 39 -14.35 -26.63 17.25
CA PRO A 39 -14.98 -25.63 16.40
C PRO A 39 -16.00 -26.26 15.42
N PRO A 40 -17.10 -25.56 15.12
CA PRO A 40 -18.03 -26.01 14.08
C PRO A 40 -17.31 -26.19 12.74
N LYS A 41 -17.84 -27.06 11.89
CA LYS A 41 -17.38 -27.18 10.51
C LYS A 41 -17.49 -25.84 9.78
N ASN A 42 -16.62 -25.64 8.79
CA ASN A 42 -16.54 -24.42 7.99
C ASN A 42 -16.22 -23.16 8.81
N THR A 43 -15.51 -23.30 9.93
CA THR A 43 -15.03 -22.17 10.73
C THR A 43 -13.69 -21.68 10.19
N LEU A 44 -13.48 -20.36 10.18
CA LEU A 44 -12.15 -19.76 10.02
C LEU A 44 -11.53 -19.47 11.39
N ILE A 45 -10.33 -19.97 11.67
CA ILE A 45 -9.61 -19.76 12.92
C ILE A 45 -8.30 -19.04 12.61
N ALA A 46 -8.10 -17.87 13.24
CA ALA A 46 -6.84 -17.14 13.17
C ALA A 46 -5.89 -17.54 14.31
N LEU A 47 -4.60 -17.62 14.00
CA LEU A 47 -3.49 -17.88 14.92
C LEU A 47 -2.60 -16.63 15.03
N PRO A 48 -1.83 -16.49 16.12
CA PRO A 48 -0.91 -15.37 16.30
C PRO A 48 0.17 -15.30 15.21
N GLU A 49 0.83 -14.15 15.12
CA GLU A 49 2.00 -13.98 14.26
C GLU A 49 3.14 -14.86 14.77
N LEU A 50 3.91 -15.45 13.83
CA LEU A 50 5.09 -16.30 14.09
C LEU A 50 4.87 -17.33 15.20
N TRP A 51 3.66 -17.90 15.25
CA TRP A 51 3.18 -18.71 16.36
C TRP A 51 4.06 -19.90 16.73
N ALA A 52 4.91 -20.37 15.80
CA ALA A 52 5.80 -21.50 16.03
C ALA A 52 7.00 -21.15 16.94
N SER A 53 7.55 -19.94 16.86
CA SER A 53 8.80 -19.59 17.55
C SER A 53 8.79 -18.24 18.24
N GLY A 54 7.84 -17.36 17.88
CA GLY A 54 7.99 -15.92 18.07
C GLY A 54 9.14 -15.37 17.23
N PHE A 55 9.64 -14.20 17.63
CA PHE A 55 10.77 -13.51 16.98
C PHE A 55 12.15 -14.09 17.34
N ASP A 56 12.35 -15.39 17.13
CA ASP A 56 13.65 -16.05 17.34
C ASP A 56 14.60 -15.81 16.16
N TYR A 57 15.19 -14.61 16.13
CA TYR A 57 16.06 -14.17 15.05
C TYR A 57 17.34 -15.01 14.92
N ASP A 58 17.86 -15.51 16.04
CA ASP A 58 19.13 -16.27 16.07
C ASP A 58 18.98 -17.64 15.37
N HIS A 59 17.78 -18.22 15.38
CA HIS A 59 17.47 -19.52 14.79
C HIS A 59 16.48 -19.42 13.61
N ALA A 60 16.34 -18.23 13.00
CA ALA A 60 15.33 -17.98 11.97
C ALA A 60 15.41 -18.95 10.77
N GLU A 61 16.62 -19.31 10.31
CA GLU A 61 16.82 -20.27 9.21
C GLU A 61 16.37 -21.69 9.58
N GLU A 62 16.68 -22.13 10.81
CA GLU A 62 16.28 -23.45 11.31
C GLU A 62 14.75 -23.53 11.44
N VAL A 63 14.13 -22.51 12.02
CA VAL A 63 12.67 -22.42 12.15
C VAL A 63 12.01 -22.37 10.77
N ALA A 64 12.51 -21.56 9.84
CA ALA A 64 11.99 -21.50 8.48
C ALA A 64 12.11 -22.85 7.74
N GLY A 65 13.15 -23.64 8.05
CA GLY A 65 13.33 -25.01 7.56
C GLY A 65 12.26 -25.98 8.02
N GLN A 66 11.62 -25.74 9.18
CA GLN A 66 10.55 -26.57 9.74
C GLN A 66 9.16 -26.22 9.19
N THR A 67 8.99 -25.06 8.55
CA THR A 67 7.70 -24.58 8.03
C THR A 67 6.96 -25.57 7.12
N PRO A 68 7.59 -26.30 6.18
CA PRO A 68 6.89 -27.31 5.38
C PRO A 68 6.18 -28.38 6.21
N ASP A 69 6.84 -28.88 7.25
CA ASP A 69 6.30 -29.93 8.13
C ASP A 69 5.18 -29.36 9.02
N LEU A 70 5.36 -28.13 9.55
CA LEU A 70 4.33 -27.43 10.31
C LEU A 70 3.07 -27.17 9.47
N LEU A 71 3.22 -26.84 8.18
CA LEU A 71 2.09 -26.67 7.27
C LEU A 71 1.37 -27.99 7.01
N GLN A 72 2.08 -29.12 6.96
CA GLN A 72 1.47 -30.44 6.84
C GLN A 72 0.66 -30.79 8.10
N GLU A 73 1.18 -30.51 9.29
CA GLU A 73 0.47 -30.68 10.56
C GLU A 73 -0.80 -29.82 10.62
N LEU A 74 -0.71 -28.52 10.27
CA LEU A 74 -1.86 -27.63 10.22
C LEU A 74 -2.90 -28.07 9.17
N ALA A 75 -2.47 -28.57 8.01
CA ALA A 75 -3.39 -29.13 7.01
C ALA A 75 -4.11 -30.37 7.54
N GLY A 76 -3.42 -31.24 8.29
CA GLY A 76 -4.03 -32.39 8.97
C GLY A 76 -5.10 -31.97 10.00
N LEU A 77 -4.82 -30.91 10.77
CA LEU A 77 -5.79 -30.35 11.72
C LEU A 77 -6.98 -29.71 11.03
N ALA A 78 -6.74 -28.93 9.97
CA ALA A 78 -7.79 -28.33 9.15
C ALA A 78 -8.72 -29.39 8.54
N ALA A 79 -8.15 -30.50 8.06
CA ALA A 79 -8.91 -31.64 7.53
C ALA A 79 -9.71 -32.37 8.61
N ARG A 80 -9.10 -32.62 9.78
CA ARG A 80 -9.75 -33.31 10.92
C ARG A 80 -11.02 -32.59 11.39
N TRP A 81 -10.95 -31.27 11.49
CA TRP A 81 -12.05 -30.43 11.98
C TRP A 81 -12.95 -29.88 10.88
N ASP A 82 -12.56 -30.03 9.61
CA ASP A 82 -13.26 -29.45 8.44
C ASP A 82 -13.35 -27.91 8.55
N ILE A 83 -12.20 -27.27 8.81
CA ILE A 83 -12.06 -25.82 9.10
C ILE A 83 -10.96 -25.19 8.24
N HIS A 84 -10.83 -23.86 8.34
CA HIS A 84 -9.71 -23.10 7.80
C HIS A 84 -8.85 -22.54 8.93
N LEU A 85 -7.53 -22.70 8.82
CA LEU A 85 -6.55 -22.15 9.76
C LEU A 85 -5.73 -21.07 9.07
N CYS A 86 -5.48 -19.96 9.78
CA CYS A 86 -4.69 -18.85 9.25
C CYS A 86 -3.71 -18.33 10.31
N GLY A 87 -2.40 -18.49 10.09
CA GLY A 87 -1.36 -18.03 11.00
C GLY A 87 -0.05 -17.75 10.26
N SER A 88 0.79 -16.88 10.81
CA SER A 88 2.08 -16.58 10.17
C SER A 88 3.23 -17.44 10.68
N LEU A 89 4.15 -17.75 9.77
CA LEU A 89 5.36 -18.55 9.97
C LEU A 89 6.54 -17.90 9.25
N LEU A 90 7.76 -18.24 9.65
CA LEU A 90 8.94 -17.90 8.87
C LEU A 90 9.00 -18.77 7.61
N GLU A 91 9.12 -18.15 6.45
CA GLU A 91 9.18 -18.82 5.16
C GLU A 91 10.52 -18.54 4.49
N ARG A 92 11.21 -19.61 4.07
CA ARG A 92 12.35 -19.49 3.16
C ARG A 92 11.85 -19.34 1.72
N THR A 93 12.20 -18.23 1.07
CA THR A 93 11.81 -17.92 -0.32
C THR A 93 13.05 -17.75 -1.19
N GLY A 94 13.05 -18.28 -2.42
CA GLY A 94 14.21 -18.29 -3.32
C GLY A 94 14.60 -19.71 -3.73
N GLY A 95 14.96 -19.91 -5.00
CA GLY A 95 15.20 -21.23 -5.59
C GLY A 95 16.54 -21.88 -5.25
N ASP A 96 17.57 -21.07 -4.99
CA ASP A 96 18.93 -21.48 -4.62
C ASP A 96 19.36 -20.85 -3.29
N GLU A 97 20.22 -21.53 -2.52
CA GLU A 97 20.71 -21.10 -1.18
C GLU A 97 21.35 -19.70 -1.17
N ARG A 98 21.82 -19.20 -2.32
CA ARG A 98 22.45 -17.87 -2.42
C ARG A 98 21.47 -16.71 -2.60
N GLU A 99 20.23 -16.99 -2.98
CA GLU A 99 19.15 -16.01 -3.16
C GLU A 99 18.00 -16.23 -2.16
N ALA A 100 18.16 -17.22 -1.26
CA ALA A 100 17.18 -17.51 -0.24
C ALA A 100 17.07 -16.34 0.75
N VAL A 101 15.85 -15.85 0.93
CA VAL A 101 15.51 -14.83 1.94
C VAL A 101 14.36 -15.33 2.82
N ILE A 102 14.40 -14.94 4.09
CA ILE A 102 13.35 -15.28 5.05
C ILE A 102 12.26 -14.20 5.02
N CYS A 103 11.01 -14.63 4.93
CA CYS A 103 9.83 -13.77 5.02
C CYS A 103 8.97 -14.17 6.22
N ASN A 104 8.24 -13.21 6.80
CA ASN A 104 7.14 -13.51 7.71
C ASN A 104 5.85 -13.68 6.88
N SER A 105 5.34 -14.91 6.81
CA SER A 105 4.31 -15.31 5.85
C SER A 105 3.08 -15.86 6.55
N LEU A 106 1.96 -15.15 6.42
CA LEU A 106 0.62 -15.58 6.84
C LEU A 106 0.07 -16.60 5.84
N TYR A 107 -0.05 -17.85 6.27
CA TYR A 107 -0.60 -18.93 5.45
C TYR A 107 -2.11 -19.06 5.63
N PHE A 108 -2.80 -19.40 4.54
CA PHE A 108 -4.22 -19.73 4.54
C PHE A 108 -4.36 -21.22 4.21
N ILE A 109 -4.92 -21.98 5.13
CA ILE A 109 -4.92 -23.44 5.08
C ILE A 109 -6.37 -23.90 5.18
N GLY A 110 -6.84 -24.68 4.21
CA GLY A 110 -8.17 -25.27 4.20
C GLY A 110 -8.12 -26.78 4.49
N PRO A 111 -9.28 -27.45 4.51
CA PRO A 111 -9.36 -28.89 4.79
C PRO A 111 -8.68 -29.76 3.73
N ASN A 112 -8.38 -29.20 2.55
CA ASN A 112 -7.70 -29.88 1.46
C ASN A 112 -6.23 -29.46 1.29
N GLY A 113 -5.67 -28.71 2.25
CA GLY A 113 -4.27 -28.26 2.24
C GLY A 113 -4.11 -26.74 2.15
N VAL A 114 -2.88 -26.30 1.85
CA VAL A 114 -2.49 -24.88 1.77
C VAL A 114 -3.13 -24.22 0.54
N LEU A 115 -3.84 -23.12 0.75
CA LEU A 115 -4.54 -22.36 -0.30
C LEU A 115 -3.69 -21.22 -0.85
N GLY A 116 -2.78 -20.69 -0.03
CA GLY A 116 -1.88 -19.60 -0.39
C GLY A 116 -1.25 -18.94 0.83
N CYS A 117 -0.47 -17.89 0.60
CA CYS A 117 0.11 -17.08 1.67
C CYS A 117 0.10 -15.59 1.32
N TYR A 118 0.14 -14.77 2.37
CA TYR A 118 0.41 -13.34 2.34
C TYR A 118 1.73 -13.10 3.06
N ARG A 119 2.66 -12.39 2.45
CA ARG A 119 3.97 -12.05 3.06
C ARG A 119 3.90 -10.65 3.65
N LYS A 120 4.36 -10.47 4.88
CA LYS A 120 4.39 -9.17 5.59
C LYS A 120 5.07 -8.11 4.72
N GLN A 121 4.42 -6.97 4.55
CA GLN A 121 4.92 -5.92 3.66
C GLN A 121 5.75 -4.88 4.44
N HIS A 122 5.28 -4.52 5.63
CA HIS A 122 5.95 -3.55 6.49
C HIS A 122 6.66 -4.25 7.65
N LEU A 123 7.98 -4.34 7.54
CA LEU A 123 8.83 -4.86 8.62
C LEU A 123 8.94 -3.82 9.74
N PHE A 124 8.90 -4.29 10.99
CA PHE A 124 8.96 -3.40 12.14
C PHE A 124 10.41 -3.13 12.59
N ALA A 125 11.00 -2.04 12.10
CA ALA A 125 12.41 -1.72 12.34
C ALA A 125 12.81 -1.53 13.82
N PHE A 126 11.86 -1.14 14.69
CA PHE A 126 12.12 -1.05 16.13
C PHE A 126 12.41 -2.42 16.77
N TRP A 127 11.92 -3.51 16.17
CA TRP A 127 12.24 -4.89 16.54
C TRP A 127 13.28 -5.50 15.59
N GLN A 128 13.94 -4.69 14.76
CA GLN A 128 15.02 -5.10 13.85
C GLN A 128 14.60 -6.13 12.79
N GLU A 129 13.30 -6.32 12.53
CA GLU A 129 12.82 -7.24 11.49
C GLU A 129 13.45 -6.95 10.11
N ASP A 130 13.69 -5.67 9.81
CA ASP A 130 14.32 -5.20 8.57
C ASP A 130 15.78 -5.64 8.38
N ARG A 131 16.40 -6.16 9.44
CA ARG A 131 17.76 -6.74 9.41
C ARG A 131 17.76 -8.25 9.19
N HIS A 132 16.65 -8.92 9.48
CA HIS A 132 16.55 -10.39 9.48
C HIS A 132 15.62 -10.92 8.40
N PHE A 133 14.62 -10.16 7.99
CA PHE A 133 13.59 -10.58 7.04
C PHE A 133 13.55 -9.69 5.80
N SER A 134 12.95 -10.20 4.74
CA SER A 134 12.63 -9.46 3.53
C SER A 134 11.13 -9.15 3.46
N PRO A 135 10.73 -7.94 3.02
CA PRO A 135 9.33 -7.62 2.82
C PRO A 135 8.77 -8.38 1.62
N GLY A 136 7.48 -8.71 1.68
CA GLY A 136 6.75 -9.23 0.52
C GLY A 136 6.56 -8.19 -0.59
N GLY A 137 6.20 -8.64 -1.80
CA GLY A 137 5.97 -7.75 -2.95
C GLY A 137 4.54 -7.72 -3.51
N MET A 138 3.68 -8.69 -3.19
CA MET A 138 2.28 -8.72 -3.63
C MET A 138 1.34 -9.03 -2.46
N PHE A 139 0.21 -8.34 -2.41
CA PHE A 139 -0.81 -8.48 -1.36
C PHE A 139 -2.22 -8.63 -1.97
N LYS A 140 -2.42 -9.74 -2.69
CA LYS A 140 -3.72 -10.11 -3.28
C LYS A 140 -4.51 -11.02 -2.31
N PRO A 141 -5.84 -10.92 -2.28
CA PRO A 141 -6.66 -11.85 -1.50
C PRO A 141 -6.50 -13.31 -1.95
N VAL A 142 -6.61 -14.24 -1.01
CA VAL A 142 -6.58 -15.69 -1.26
C VAL A 142 -8.00 -16.20 -1.47
N SER A 143 -8.17 -17.06 -2.49
CA SER A 143 -9.46 -17.68 -2.81
C SER A 143 -9.74 -18.89 -1.93
N THR A 144 -10.97 -18.97 -1.42
CA THR A 144 -11.46 -20.12 -0.65
C THR A 144 -12.84 -20.56 -1.16
N SER A 145 -13.36 -21.66 -0.62
CA SER A 145 -14.75 -22.09 -0.86
C SER A 145 -15.79 -21.11 -0.33
N PHE A 146 -15.38 -20.15 0.52
CA PHE A 146 -16.24 -19.16 1.17
C PHE A 146 -15.95 -17.72 0.72
N GLY A 147 -15.29 -17.54 -0.44
CA GLY A 147 -14.97 -16.23 -0.99
C GLY A 147 -13.50 -15.84 -0.81
N LEU A 148 -13.20 -14.57 -1.09
CA LEU A 148 -11.86 -14.00 -1.04
C LEU A 148 -11.54 -13.46 0.36
N ILE A 149 -10.37 -13.85 0.88
CA ILE A 149 -9.87 -13.46 2.19
C ILE A 149 -8.60 -12.64 2.02
N GLY A 150 -8.52 -11.49 2.69
CA GLY A 150 -7.30 -10.70 2.78
C GLY A 150 -6.45 -11.05 4.00
N GLY A 151 -5.14 -10.89 3.89
CA GLY A 151 -4.19 -11.06 4.98
C GLY A 151 -3.58 -9.75 5.44
N VAL A 152 -3.33 -9.64 6.75
CA VAL A 152 -2.62 -8.52 7.38
C VAL A 152 -1.75 -9.11 8.50
N VAL A 153 -0.47 -8.76 8.54
CA VAL A 153 0.45 -9.23 9.57
C VAL A 153 0.89 -8.07 10.46
N CYS A 154 0.42 -8.08 11.70
CA CYS A 154 0.80 -7.17 12.78
C CYS A 154 0.98 -5.71 12.37
N TYR A 155 2.22 -5.27 12.13
CA TYR A 155 2.55 -3.88 11.81
C TYR A 155 1.84 -3.36 10.55
N ASP A 156 1.51 -4.25 9.59
CA ASP A 156 0.69 -3.94 8.41
C ASP A 156 -0.67 -3.34 8.78
N LEU A 157 -1.20 -3.64 9.98
CA LEU A 157 -2.45 -3.08 10.49
C LEU A 157 -2.41 -1.55 10.55
N ARG A 158 -1.24 -0.91 10.58
CA ARG A 158 -1.11 0.57 10.58
C ARG A 158 -1.25 1.20 9.19
N PHE A 159 -1.19 0.43 8.12
CA PHE A 159 -1.13 0.91 6.74
C PHE A 159 -2.46 0.61 6.03
N PRO A 160 -3.39 1.59 5.93
CA PRO A 160 -4.72 1.36 5.34
C PRO A 160 -4.67 0.90 3.89
N GLU A 161 -3.61 1.24 3.14
CA GLU A 161 -3.42 0.91 1.73
C GLU A 161 -3.46 -0.59 1.47
N ILE A 162 -2.93 -1.41 2.39
CA ILE A 162 -2.94 -2.87 2.31
C ILE A 162 -4.38 -3.41 2.34
N GLY A 163 -5.16 -2.95 3.33
CA GLY A 163 -6.56 -3.35 3.46
C GLY A 163 -7.37 -2.86 2.26
N ARG A 164 -7.16 -1.60 1.86
CA ARG A 164 -7.86 -0.98 0.73
C ARG A 164 -7.68 -1.76 -0.56
N HIS A 165 -6.44 -2.07 -0.92
CA HIS A 165 -6.13 -2.82 -2.13
C HIS A 165 -6.81 -4.19 -2.12
N GLN A 166 -6.75 -4.93 -1.00
CA GLN A 166 -7.37 -6.26 -0.91
C GLN A 166 -8.90 -6.20 -0.98
N ALA A 167 -9.54 -5.21 -0.35
CA ALA A 167 -10.97 -4.97 -0.45
C ALA A 167 -11.39 -4.64 -1.89
N PHE A 168 -10.62 -3.81 -2.60
CA PHE A 168 -10.88 -3.47 -4.01
C PHE A 168 -10.78 -4.69 -4.93
N HIS A 169 -9.96 -5.67 -4.56
CA HIS A 169 -9.86 -6.97 -5.24
C HIS A 169 -10.93 -7.98 -4.79
N GLY A 170 -11.93 -7.54 -4.01
CA GLY A 170 -13.10 -8.33 -3.68
C GLY A 170 -13.03 -9.09 -2.35
N ALA A 171 -12.00 -8.85 -1.52
CA ALA A 171 -11.97 -9.44 -0.19
C ALA A 171 -13.22 -9.07 0.63
N GLN A 172 -13.75 -10.05 1.34
CA GLN A 172 -14.95 -9.90 2.17
C GLN A 172 -14.65 -10.05 3.66
N LEU A 173 -13.49 -10.62 3.97
CA LEU A 173 -12.98 -10.86 5.32
C LEU A 173 -11.46 -10.63 5.33
N PHE A 174 -10.94 -10.04 6.40
CA PHE A 174 -9.51 -9.98 6.69
C PHE A 174 -9.13 -10.84 7.86
N VAL A 175 -7.98 -11.51 7.76
CA VAL A 175 -7.30 -12.13 8.90
C VAL A 175 -6.13 -11.23 9.30
N VAL A 176 -6.10 -10.84 10.57
CA VAL A 176 -4.96 -10.15 11.19
C VAL A 176 -4.27 -11.14 12.12
N SER A 177 -3.00 -11.43 11.86
CA SER A 177 -2.16 -12.29 12.71
C SER A 177 -1.08 -11.41 13.34
N ALA A 178 -0.96 -11.41 14.68
CA ALA A 178 -0.12 -10.45 15.38
C ALA A 178 0.53 -10.94 16.68
N GLU A 179 1.65 -10.30 17.02
CA GLU A 179 2.26 -10.23 18.36
C GLU A 179 2.33 -8.76 18.79
N TRP A 180 1.18 -8.18 19.12
CA TRP A 180 0.99 -6.77 19.44
C TRP A 180 1.17 -6.50 20.95
N PRO A 181 2.06 -5.55 21.33
CA PRO A 181 2.34 -5.27 22.75
C PRO A 181 1.17 -4.69 23.53
N GLY A 182 1.06 -5.07 24.81
CA GLY A 182 0.01 -4.58 25.71
C GLY A 182 -0.01 -3.05 25.87
N ALA A 183 1.16 -2.40 25.78
CA ALA A 183 1.29 -0.94 25.88
C ALA A 183 0.57 -0.15 24.77
N ARG A 184 0.09 -0.81 23.71
CA ARG A 184 -0.61 -0.18 22.57
C ARG A 184 -1.91 -0.90 22.22
N ILE A 185 -2.56 -1.53 23.19
CA ILE A 185 -3.73 -2.37 22.95
C ILE A 185 -4.97 -1.57 22.50
N ASP A 186 -5.04 -0.30 22.90
CA ASP A 186 -5.98 0.70 22.42
C ASP A 186 -5.84 0.97 20.92
N HIS A 187 -4.60 1.04 20.40
CA HIS A 187 -4.35 1.13 18.97
C HIS A 187 -4.81 -0.14 18.24
N TRP A 188 -4.57 -1.32 18.82
CA TRP A 188 -5.00 -2.60 18.25
C TRP A 188 -6.50 -2.63 18.02
N GLN A 189 -7.30 -2.37 19.07
CA GLN A 189 -8.76 -2.37 18.99
C GLN A 189 -9.26 -1.34 17.97
N THR A 190 -8.74 -0.11 18.06
CA THR A 190 -9.15 0.99 17.17
C THR A 190 -8.85 0.67 15.70
N LEU A 191 -7.67 0.14 15.40
CA LEU A 191 -7.28 -0.14 14.02
C LEU A 191 -8.01 -1.36 13.45
N VAL A 192 -8.24 -2.41 14.24
CA VAL A 192 -9.05 -3.56 13.79
C VAL A 192 -10.45 -3.11 13.39
N GLN A 193 -11.11 -2.30 14.23
CA GLN A 193 -12.44 -1.76 13.91
C GLN A 193 -12.39 -0.81 12.71
N ALA A 194 -11.38 0.07 12.64
CA ALA A 194 -11.23 0.99 11.51
C ALA A 194 -11.08 0.23 10.18
N ARG A 195 -10.29 -0.85 10.13
CA ARG A 195 -10.13 -1.68 8.93
C ARG A 195 -11.44 -2.34 8.51
N ALA A 196 -12.25 -2.76 9.48
CA ALA A 196 -13.56 -3.33 9.21
C ALA A 196 -14.52 -2.29 8.61
N ILE A 197 -14.67 -1.14 9.28
CA ILE A 197 -15.56 -0.03 8.89
C ILE A 197 -15.19 0.50 7.51
N GLU A 198 -13.92 0.86 7.34
CA GLU A 198 -13.50 1.64 6.20
C GLU A 198 -13.57 0.81 4.91
N ASN A 199 -13.30 -0.49 5.00
CA ASN A 199 -13.31 -1.43 3.88
C ASN A 199 -14.63 -2.20 3.74
N GLN A 200 -15.56 -2.05 4.70
CA GLN A 200 -16.81 -2.79 4.75
C GLN A 200 -16.55 -4.31 4.61
N VAL A 201 -15.76 -4.86 5.53
CA VAL A 201 -15.37 -6.29 5.60
C VAL A 201 -15.38 -6.78 7.03
N CYS A 202 -15.62 -8.09 7.25
CA CYS A 202 -15.35 -8.66 8.57
C CYS A 202 -13.84 -8.72 8.84
N VAL A 203 -13.43 -8.58 10.09
CA VAL A 203 -12.01 -8.71 10.47
C VAL A 203 -11.91 -9.72 11.61
N VAL A 204 -11.08 -10.75 11.41
CA VAL A 204 -10.73 -11.77 12.41
C VAL A 204 -9.30 -11.51 12.82
N ALA A 205 -9.11 -10.98 14.02
CA ALA A 205 -7.81 -10.52 14.49
C ALA A 205 -7.34 -11.36 15.66
N CYS A 206 -6.23 -12.08 15.48
CA CYS A 206 -5.60 -12.90 16.49
C CYS A 206 -4.27 -12.29 16.90
N ASN A 207 -4.15 -11.99 18.19
CA ASN A 207 -2.96 -11.52 18.84
C ASN A 207 -2.46 -12.59 19.82
N SER A 208 -1.15 -12.69 20.01
CA SER A 208 -0.55 -13.46 21.10
C SER A 208 -0.78 -12.78 22.46
N SER A 209 -0.68 -13.55 23.54
CA SER A 209 -0.88 -13.12 24.92
C SER A 209 0.35 -13.41 25.80
N GLY A 210 0.41 -12.81 26.98
CA GLY A 210 1.43 -13.16 27.97
C GLY A 210 2.83 -12.68 27.57
N LYS A 211 3.86 -13.48 27.88
CA LYS A 211 5.25 -13.12 27.60
C LYS A 211 5.89 -14.07 26.59
N THR A 212 6.40 -13.53 25.49
CA THR A 212 7.15 -14.27 24.47
C THR A 212 8.54 -13.65 24.32
N GLY A 213 9.58 -14.42 24.66
CA GLY A 213 10.95 -13.89 24.76
C GLY A 213 11.02 -12.76 25.79
N GLU A 214 11.49 -11.58 25.38
CA GLU A 214 11.54 -10.37 26.21
C GLU A 214 10.30 -9.46 26.05
N HIS A 215 9.28 -9.89 25.31
CA HIS A 215 8.14 -9.05 24.93
C HIS A 215 6.86 -9.41 25.69
N GLU A 216 6.18 -8.39 26.24
CA GLU A 216 4.86 -8.51 26.85
C GLU A 216 3.76 -8.19 25.84
N LEU A 217 2.90 -9.16 25.56
CA LEU A 217 1.88 -9.11 24.53
C LEU A 217 0.48 -8.93 25.13
N GLY A 218 -0.35 -8.17 24.40
CA GLY A 218 -1.59 -7.62 24.94
C GLY A 218 -2.81 -8.54 24.88
N GLY A 219 -2.75 -9.67 24.16
CA GLY A 219 -3.93 -10.45 23.85
C GLY A 219 -5.00 -9.60 23.14
N ASN A 220 -6.24 -9.60 23.66
CA ASN A 220 -7.38 -8.86 23.11
C ASN A 220 -7.70 -9.20 21.64
N SER A 221 -7.49 -10.45 21.25
CA SER A 221 -7.98 -10.98 19.98
C SER A 221 -9.48 -10.74 19.83
N MET A 222 -9.94 -10.45 18.62
CA MET A 222 -11.30 -10.03 18.39
C MET A 222 -11.81 -10.34 16.99
N VAL A 223 -13.13 -10.43 16.85
CA VAL A 223 -13.84 -10.50 15.57
C VAL A 223 -14.70 -9.26 15.44
N ALA A 224 -14.48 -8.46 14.40
CA ALA A 224 -15.28 -7.28 14.07
C ALA A 224 -16.15 -7.55 12.84
N GLY A 225 -17.41 -7.14 12.92
CA GLY A 225 -18.35 -7.11 11.79
C GLY A 225 -18.02 -5.99 10.80
N PRO A 226 -18.65 -5.97 9.63
CA PRO A 226 -18.30 -5.05 8.54
C PRO A 226 -18.59 -3.58 8.81
N ASP A 227 -19.38 -3.29 9.84
CA ASP A 227 -19.68 -1.94 10.34
C ASP A 227 -18.82 -1.54 11.54
N GLY A 228 -17.85 -2.36 11.94
CA GLY A 228 -16.99 -2.14 13.09
C GLY A 228 -17.54 -2.64 14.43
N THR A 229 -18.73 -3.24 14.45
CA THR A 229 -19.29 -3.85 15.66
C THR A 229 -18.40 -5.00 16.13
N ILE A 230 -18.05 -5.02 17.41
CA ILE A 230 -17.29 -6.11 18.02
C ILE A 230 -18.23 -7.28 18.25
N LEU A 231 -18.04 -8.37 17.50
CA LEU A 231 -18.84 -9.60 17.60
C LEU A 231 -18.30 -10.56 18.65
N LEU A 232 -16.98 -10.51 18.89
CA LEU A 232 -16.26 -11.37 19.83
C LEU A 232 -14.97 -10.68 20.25
N GLN A 233 -14.58 -10.79 21.52
CA GLN A 233 -13.33 -10.25 22.03
C GLN A 233 -12.86 -11.05 23.25
N ALA A 234 -11.58 -11.40 23.28
CA ALA A 234 -10.91 -12.05 24.40
C ALA A 234 -10.33 -11.04 25.40
N GLY A 235 -9.99 -11.52 26.59
CA GLY A 235 -9.16 -10.79 27.54
C GLY A 235 -7.68 -10.75 27.15
N ALA A 236 -6.81 -10.51 28.13
CA ALA A 236 -5.35 -10.45 27.95
C ALA A 236 -4.65 -11.83 28.07
N GLY A 237 -5.33 -12.86 28.57
CA GLY A 237 -4.77 -14.20 28.79
C GLY A 237 -5.06 -15.18 27.66
N GLU A 238 -4.67 -16.45 27.81
CA GLU A 238 -4.91 -17.48 26.79
C GLU A 238 -6.41 -17.80 26.67
N GLU A 239 -6.97 -17.67 25.47
CA GLU A 239 -8.40 -17.89 25.19
C GLU A 239 -8.61 -18.40 23.75
N ALA A 240 -9.53 -19.35 23.59
CA ALA A 240 -10.00 -19.83 22.28
C ALA A 240 -11.49 -19.49 22.15
N MET A 241 -11.88 -18.78 21.11
CA MET A 241 -13.28 -18.35 20.95
C MET A 241 -13.71 -18.37 19.49
N VAL A 242 -14.99 -18.68 19.25
CA VAL A 242 -15.64 -18.65 17.92
C VAL A 242 -16.99 -17.95 18.04
N THR A 243 -17.36 -17.20 17.00
CA THR A 243 -18.67 -16.59 16.86
C THR A 243 -19.25 -16.84 15.47
N GLY A 244 -20.57 -16.72 15.35
CA GLY A 244 -21.28 -16.81 14.07
C GLY A 244 -21.11 -15.54 13.24
N LEU A 245 -21.04 -15.70 11.92
CA LEU A 245 -20.97 -14.59 10.98
C LEU A 245 -22.19 -14.59 10.05
N ASN A 246 -22.65 -13.39 9.68
CA ASN A 246 -23.78 -13.22 8.79
C ASN A 246 -23.36 -12.49 7.50
N GLY A 247 -23.12 -13.25 6.44
CA GLY A 247 -22.72 -12.70 5.13
C GLY A 247 -23.74 -11.72 4.51
N ASN A 248 -24.99 -11.69 4.98
CA ASN A 248 -25.98 -10.72 4.49
C ASN A 248 -25.75 -9.31 5.05
N GLU A 249 -25.10 -9.17 6.21
CA GLU A 249 -24.77 -7.85 6.79
C GLU A 249 -23.80 -7.09 5.91
N LEU A 250 -22.81 -7.79 5.35
CA LEU A 250 -21.86 -7.24 4.39
C LEU A 250 -22.58 -6.65 3.16
N THR A 251 -23.45 -7.44 2.53
CA THR A 251 -24.22 -7.02 1.35
C THR A 251 -25.14 -5.85 1.70
N THR A 252 -25.88 -5.96 2.80
CA THR A 252 -26.80 -4.91 3.26
C THR A 252 -26.07 -3.59 3.54
N LEU A 253 -24.88 -3.66 4.15
CA LEU A 253 -24.06 -2.48 4.42
C LEU A 253 -23.59 -1.82 3.12
N ARG A 254 -23.10 -2.61 2.16
CA ARG A 254 -22.64 -2.13 0.85
C ARG A 254 -23.77 -1.59 -0.04
N ASP A 255 -24.99 -2.07 0.14
CA ASP A 255 -26.18 -1.54 -0.52
C ASP A 255 -26.63 -0.21 0.11
N ARG A 256 -26.53 -0.08 1.44
CA ARG A 256 -26.87 1.16 2.19
C ARG A 256 -25.82 2.25 2.04
N PHE A 257 -24.55 1.86 2.02
CA PHE A 257 -23.41 2.75 1.88
C PHE A 257 -22.63 2.33 0.64
N CYS A 258 -22.51 3.26 -0.31
CA CYS A 258 -21.65 3.18 -1.48
C CYS A 258 -20.44 2.24 -1.29
N PRO A 259 -20.29 1.18 -2.12
CA PRO A 259 -19.24 0.19 -1.93
C PRO A 259 -17.87 0.84 -1.82
N ALA A 260 -17.04 0.31 -0.93
CA ALA A 260 -15.61 0.59 -0.79
C ALA A 260 -14.81 0.08 -2.01
N GLY A 261 -15.29 0.30 -3.24
CA GLY A 261 -14.52 0.10 -4.46
C GLY A 261 -13.66 1.33 -4.75
N GLU A 262 -12.70 1.18 -5.67
CA GLU A 262 -11.82 2.26 -6.08
C GLU A 262 -12.65 3.43 -6.64
N ARG A 263 -12.55 4.58 -5.96
CA ARG A 263 -13.15 5.82 -6.40
C ARG A 263 -12.06 6.87 -6.34
N PRO A 264 -11.53 7.31 -7.50
CA PRO A 264 -10.67 8.47 -7.51
C PRO A 264 -11.43 9.59 -6.82
N ARG A 265 -10.81 10.24 -5.82
CA ARG A 265 -11.31 11.55 -5.38
C ARG A 265 -11.40 12.39 -6.65
N PRO A 266 -12.55 13.02 -6.97
CA PRO A 266 -12.62 13.91 -8.11
C PRO A 266 -11.77 15.13 -7.77
N VAL A 267 -10.46 15.04 -7.97
CA VAL A 267 -9.63 16.23 -8.16
C VAL A 267 -10.08 16.74 -9.51
N ARG A 268 -10.87 17.81 -9.51
CA ARG A 268 -11.18 18.48 -10.77
C ARG A 268 -9.82 18.95 -11.27
N ASP A 269 -9.33 18.48 -12.42
CA ASP A 269 -7.97 18.89 -12.81
C ASP A 269 -7.87 20.42 -13.03
N SER A 270 -8.99 21.14 -13.11
CA SER A 270 -9.02 22.61 -13.00
C SER A 270 -8.42 23.14 -11.69
N GLU A 271 -8.48 22.41 -10.58
CA GLU A 271 -7.91 22.80 -9.27
C GLU A 271 -6.38 22.73 -9.24
N LYS A 272 -5.75 22.10 -10.25
CA LYS A 272 -4.29 22.13 -10.40
C LYS A 272 -3.80 23.34 -11.18
N GLN A 273 -4.69 24.03 -11.89
CA GLN A 273 -4.36 25.29 -12.57
C GLN A 273 -4.51 26.43 -11.57
N VAL A 274 -3.40 27.10 -11.29
CA VAL A 274 -3.33 28.10 -10.23
C VAL A 274 -2.58 29.33 -10.72
N ASP A 275 -2.90 30.50 -10.15
CA ASP A 275 -2.11 31.70 -10.34
C ASP A 275 -0.91 31.74 -9.38
N LEU A 276 -0.02 32.72 -9.54
CA LEU A 276 1.20 32.79 -8.75
C LEU A 276 0.93 32.97 -7.23
N PRO A 277 0.05 33.89 -6.79
CA PRO A 277 -0.29 34.00 -5.37
C PRO A 277 -0.83 32.70 -4.78
N GLU A 278 -1.80 32.06 -5.43
CA GLU A 278 -2.38 30.81 -4.95
C GLU A 278 -1.35 29.67 -4.92
N LEU A 279 -0.50 29.58 -5.95
CA LEU A 279 0.57 28.61 -6.00
C LEU A 279 1.52 28.78 -4.80
N LEU A 280 1.98 30.00 -4.53
CA LEU A 280 2.91 30.25 -3.42
C LEU A 280 2.29 29.87 -2.07
N ASP A 281 1.02 30.20 -1.84
CA ASP A 281 0.29 29.81 -0.62
C ASP A 281 0.20 28.28 -0.47
N ARG A 282 -0.08 27.55 -1.56
CA ARG A 282 -0.13 26.09 -1.56
C ARG A 282 1.25 25.48 -1.29
N LEU A 283 2.31 26.04 -1.86
CA LEU A 283 3.67 25.56 -1.66
C LEU A 283 4.15 25.75 -0.21
N VAL A 284 3.67 26.77 0.52
CA VAL A 284 3.98 26.93 1.96
C VAL A 284 3.54 25.70 2.77
N ALA A 285 2.34 25.18 2.53
CA ALA A 285 1.83 24.00 3.25
C ALA A 285 2.62 22.73 2.93
N ILE A 286 3.11 22.60 1.69
CA ILE A 286 3.96 21.49 1.23
C ILE A 286 5.34 21.59 1.88
N ARG A 287 5.96 22.78 1.90
CA ARG A 287 7.26 22.99 2.55
C ARG A 287 7.23 22.71 4.05
N ARG A 288 6.12 23.00 4.75
CA ARG A 288 5.94 22.66 6.17
C ARG A 288 6.00 21.15 6.46
N GLN A 289 5.80 20.31 5.45
CA GLN A 289 5.90 18.86 5.55
C GLN A 289 7.31 18.34 5.18
N ASN A 290 8.27 19.24 4.99
CA ASN A 290 9.63 18.95 4.49
C ASN A 290 9.64 18.29 3.09
N SER A 291 8.57 18.45 2.32
CA SER A 291 8.48 17.96 0.93
C SER A 291 9.29 18.83 -0.02
N ARG A 292 9.95 18.21 -1.00
CA ARG A 292 10.78 18.86 -2.02
C ARG A 292 9.95 19.23 -3.25
N ILE A 293 10.07 20.47 -3.71
CA ILE A 293 9.35 20.99 -4.86
C ILE A 293 10.24 20.90 -6.09
N ALA A 294 9.78 20.12 -7.07
CA ALA A 294 10.36 20.05 -8.40
C ALA A 294 9.64 21.04 -9.33
N PHE A 295 10.40 21.74 -10.16
CA PHE A 295 9.89 22.65 -11.17
C PHE A 295 10.43 22.30 -12.55
N THR A 296 9.56 22.29 -13.54
CA THR A 296 9.92 22.26 -14.97
C THR A 296 9.07 23.25 -15.73
N ASN A 297 9.49 23.61 -16.94
CA ASN A 297 8.69 24.44 -17.83
C ASN A 297 8.80 24.00 -19.29
N GLY A 298 7.83 24.40 -20.10
CA GLY A 298 7.87 24.17 -21.54
C GLY A 298 6.60 24.65 -22.24
N CYS A 299 6.62 24.55 -23.57
CA CYS A 299 5.46 24.90 -24.39
C CYS A 299 4.37 23.83 -24.36
N PHE A 300 4.74 22.54 -24.25
CA PHE A 300 3.81 21.39 -24.20
C PHE A 300 2.65 21.45 -25.20
N ASP A 301 2.96 21.77 -26.45
CA ASP A 301 1.93 22.09 -27.44
C ASP A 301 1.15 20.86 -27.93
N ILE A 302 1.86 19.86 -28.45
CA ILE A 302 1.28 18.54 -28.72
C ILE A 302 2.05 17.54 -27.88
N LEU A 303 1.38 16.99 -26.86
CA LEU A 303 1.94 15.97 -25.99
C LEU A 303 2.14 14.64 -26.72
N HIS A 304 3.11 13.88 -26.26
CA HIS A 304 3.41 12.52 -26.69
C HIS A 304 4.07 11.77 -25.54
N SER A 305 4.29 10.46 -25.69
CA SER A 305 4.88 9.61 -24.63
C SER A 305 6.19 10.16 -24.04
N GLY A 306 7.05 10.75 -24.88
CA GLY A 306 8.26 11.46 -24.42
C GLY A 306 8.02 12.55 -23.36
N HIS A 307 6.94 13.33 -23.48
CA HIS A 307 6.59 14.31 -22.45
C HIS A 307 6.05 13.66 -21.17
N ALA A 308 5.27 12.58 -21.30
CA ALA A 308 4.78 11.83 -20.14
C ALA A 308 5.94 11.24 -19.32
N ALA A 309 6.86 10.52 -19.97
CA ALA A 309 8.04 9.95 -19.32
C ALA A 309 8.96 11.03 -18.72
N TYR A 310 9.09 12.18 -19.39
CA TYR A 310 9.84 13.33 -18.86
C TYR A 310 9.20 13.89 -17.58
N LEU A 311 7.89 14.11 -17.58
CA LEU A 311 7.16 14.63 -16.42
C LEU A 311 7.11 13.63 -15.27
N GLU A 312 7.01 12.34 -15.54
CA GLU A 312 7.11 11.27 -14.53
C GLU A 312 8.49 11.29 -13.85
N LYS A 313 9.57 11.45 -14.62
CA LYS A 313 10.93 11.61 -14.08
C LYS A 313 11.13 12.92 -13.34
N ALA A 314 10.51 14.00 -13.81
CA ALA A 314 10.52 15.27 -13.08
C ALA A 314 9.80 15.13 -11.74
N ARG A 315 8.66 14.43 -11.73
CA ARG A 315 7.87 14.16 -10.53
C ARG A 315 8.59 13.24 -9.55
N SER A 316 9.36 12.26 -10.02
CA SER A 316 10.12 11.36 -9.14
C SER A 316 11.37 12.01 -8.54
N ALA A 317 11.83 13.12 -9.11
CA ALA A 317 12.96 13.86 -8.57
C ALA A 317 12.63 14.56 -7.23
N GLY A 318 11.36 14.91 -7.01
CA GLY A 318 10.83 15.59 -5.83
C GLY A 318 9.50 14.99 -5.34
N ASP A 319 8.85 15.69 -4.42
CA ASP A 319 7.62 15.24 -3.75
C ASP A 319 6.37 15.98 -4.27
N CYS A 320 6.57 17.08 -5.01
CA CYS A 320 5.55 17.86 -5.70
C CYS A 320 6.13 18.40 -7.02
N LEU A 321 5.41 18.27 -8.15
CA LEU A 321 5.80 18.82 -9.45
C LEU A 321 4.95 20.03 -9.85
N VAL A 322 5.61 21.17 -10.02
CA VAL A 322 5.05 22.38 -10.62
C VAL A 322 5.52 22.49 -12.08
N VAL A 323 4.58 22.68 -13.00
CA VAL A 323 4.86 22.88 -14.42
C VAL A 323 4.54 24.31 -14.83
N GLY A 324 5.57 25.07 -15.21
CA GLY A 324 5.42 26.35 -15.90
C GLY A 324 5.08 26.15 -17.37
N LEU A 325 3.88 26.57 -17.78
CA LEU A 325 3.43 26.51 -19.17
C LEU A 325 3.61 27.87 -19.85
N ASN A 326 4.32 27.91 -20.97
CA ASN A 326 4.41 29.13 -21.78
C ASN A 326 3.03 29.51 -22.34
N SER A 327 2.64 30.78 -22.20
CA SER A 327 1.44 31.35 -22.82
C SER A 327 1.48 31.30 -24.34
N ASP A 328 0.33 31.49 -24.99
CA ASP A 328 0.25 31.53 -26.45
C ASP A 328 1.11 32.67 -27.03
N ARG A 329 1.22 33.79 -26.31
CA ARG A 329 2.09 34.91 -26.68
C ARG A 329 3.56 34.51 -26.61
N SER A 330 3.97 33.90 -25.49
CA SER A 330 5.34 33.45 -25.27
C SER A 330 5.77 32.41 -26.31
N VAL A 331 4.91 31.44 -26.62
CA VAL A 331 5.21 30.42 -27.64
C VAL A 331 5.32 31.03 -29.04
N ARG A 332 4.45 31.98 -29.41
CA ARG A 332 4.55 32.69 -30.70
C ARG A 332 5.87 33.44 -30.85
N ALA A 333 6.33 34.09 -29.78
CA ALA A 333 7.60 34.83 -29.79
C ALA A 333 8.80 33.88 -30.00
N ILE A 334 8.78 32.70 -29.38
CA ILE A 334 9.91 31.74 -29.42
C ILE A 334 9.91 30.91 -30.70
N LYS A 335 8.74 30.45 -31.16
CA LYS A 335 8.60 29.43 -32.22
C LYS A 335 8.00 29.94 -33.52
N GLY A 336 7.58 31.21 -33.57
CA GLY A 336 6.95 31.83 -34.73
C GLY A 336 5.41 31.86 -34.67
N PRO A 337 4.77 32.57 -35.62
CA PRO A 337 3.35 32.91 -35.56
C PRO A 337 2.41 31.70 -35.67
N ASP A 338 2.84 30.62 -36.32
CA ASP A 338 2.05 29.40 -36.55
C ASP A 338 2.02 28.46 -35.33
N ARG A 339 2.58 28.89 -34.19
CA ARG A 339 2.69 28.12 -32.95
C ARG A 339 2.24 28.99 -31.77
N PRO A 340 1.49 28.46 -30.78
CA PRO A 340 1.13 27.05 -30.61
C PRO A 340 -0.06 26.64 -31.48
N VAL A 341 -0.21 25.33 -31.70
CA VAL A 341 -1.39 24.76 -32.37
C VAL A 341 -2.57 24.69 -31.41
N ASN A 342 -2.32 24.31 -30.16
CA ASN A 342 -3.34 24.25 -29.12
C ASN A 342 -3.28 25.50 -28.22
N PRO A 343 -4.42 26.16 -27.94
CA PRO A 343 -4.47 27.28 -27.00
C PRO A 343 -3.94 26.92 -25.61
N GLU A 344 -3.41 27.90 -24.88
CA GLU A 344 -2.79 27.71 -23.57
C GLU A 344 -3.70 27.05 -22.53
N GLN A 345 -5.01 27.33 -22.58
CA GLN A 345 -5.98 26.76 -21.64
C GLN A 345 -6.18 25.26 -21.88
N ASP A 346 -6.20 24.83 -23.15
CA ASP A 346 -6.30 23.41 -23.51
C ASP A 346 -5.03 22.67 -23.12
N ARG A 347 -3.86 23.27 -23.39
CA ARG A 347 -2.56 22.73 -22.97
C ARG A 347 -2.48 22.59 -21.45
N ALA A 348 -2.90 23.61 -20.70
CA ALA A 348 -2.93 23.59 -19.24
C ALA A 348 -3.88 22.51 -18.71
N ARG A 349 -5.03 22.33 -19.35
CA ARG A 349 -6.03 21.31 -18.98
C ARG A 349 -5.48 19.90 -19.15
N ILE A 350 -4.82 19.64 -20.27
CA ILE A 350 -4.21 18.33 -20.54
C ILE A 350 -3.07 18.06 -19.55
N LEU A 351 -2.19 19.03 -19.30
CA LEU A 351 -1.12 18.88 -18.31
C LEU A 351 -1.66 18.60 -16.91
N ALA A 352 -2.70 19.32 -16.48
CA ALA A 352 -3.33 19.10 -15.19
C ALA A 352 -3.94 17.70 -15.05
N ALA A 353 -4.46 17.12 -16.14
CA ALA A 353 -5.02 15.77 -16.13
C ALA A 353 -3.96 14.67 -15.96
N LEU A 354 -2.67 14.97 -16.11
CA LEU A 354 -1.60 14.01 -15.88
C LEU A 354 -1.44 13.74 -14.37
N ALA A 355 -1.41 12.45 -14.00
CA ALA A 355 -1.30 12.03 -12.61
C ALA A 355 -0.01 12.50 -11.93
N CYS A 356 1.08 12.65 -12.70
CA CYS A 356 2.39 13.09 -12.20
C CYS A 356 2.54 14.62 -12.06
N VAL A 357 1.54 15.42 -12.48
CA VAL A 357 1.58 16.88 -12.37
C VAL A 357 0.71 17.32 -11.20
N ASP A 358 1.27 18.09 -10.26
CA ASP A 358 0.55 18.59 -9.09
C ASP A 358 -0.02 19.99 -9.34
N TYR A 359 0.75 20.89 -9.97
CA TYR A 359 0.32 22.23 -10.33
C TYR A 359 0.76 22.66 -11.73
N VAL A 360 -0.09 23.42 -12.41
CA VAL A 360 0.20 24.08 -13.69
C VAL A 360 0.00 25.58 -13.53
N ILE A 361 1.01 26.36 -13.95
CA ILE A 361 0.95 27.82 -13.95
C ILE A 361 1.34 28.34 -15.33
N ILE A 362 0.51 29.22 -15.90
CA ILE A 362 0.79 29.86 -17.18
C ILE A 362 1.64 31.10 -16.93
N PHE A 363 2.72 31.26 -17.71
CA PHE A 363 3.57 32.45 -17.66
C PHE A 363 3.82 33.01 -19.06
N ASP A 364 4.09 34.30 -19.11
CA ASP A 364 3.89 35.12 -20.29
C ASP A 364 5.23 35.58 -20.90
N GLU A 365 6.29 35.53 -20.10
CA GLU A 365 7.66 35.86 -20.44
C GLU A 365 8.32 34.82 -21.36
N GLU A 366 9.36 35.21 -22.07
CA GLU A 366 10.13 34.29 -22.93
C GLU A 366 10.94 33.28 -22.12
N THR A 367 11.34 33.66 -20.91
CA THR A 367 12.08 32.80 -20.00
C THR A 367 11.33 32.64 -18.68
N PRO A 368 11.39 31.46 -18.03
CA PRO A 368 10.71 31.21 -16.78
C PRO A 368 11.42 31.83 -15.56
N TYR A 369 12.37 32.75 -15.76
CA TYR A 369 13.27 33.25 -14.71
C TYR A 369 12.51 33.80 -13.50
N ASN A 370 11.58 34.73 -13.72
CA ASN A 370 10.78 35.35 -12.66
C ASN A 370 9.95 34.32 -11.88
N LEU A 371 9.44 33.31 -12.59
CA LEU A 371 8.65 32.25 -11.98
C LEU A 371 9.52 31.33 -11.11
N ILE A 372 10.72 30.99 -11.60
CA ILE A 372 11.70 30.19 -10.84
C ILE A 372 12.14 30.94 -9.59
N THR A 373 12.45 32.23 -9.68
CA THR A 373 12.90 33.04 -8.54
C THR A 373 11.78 33.37 -7.55
N ALA A 374 10.52 33.38 -7.98
CA ALA A 374 9.38 33.49 -7.07
C ALA A 374 9.11 32.18 -6.33
N ILE A 375 9.17 31.03 -7.02
CA ILE A 375 8.89 29.70 -6.44
C ILE A 375 10.07 29.19 -5.59
N MET A 376 11.30 29.51 -6.00
CA MET A 376 12.56 28.99 -5.47
C MET A 376 12.52 27.46 -5.30
N PRO A 377 12.34 26.68 -6.38
CA PRO A 377 12.18 25.24 -6.30
C PRO A 377 13.44 24.58 -5.74
N ASP A 378 13.26 23.50 -4.97
CA ASP A 378 14.40 22.72 -4.45
C ASP A 378 15.09 21.94 -5.58
N ILE A 379 14.34 21.61 -6.63
CA ILE A 379 14.82 20.86 -7.79
C ILE A 379 14.33 21.53 -9.08
N LEU A 380 15.27 21.99 -9.91
CA LEU A 380 14.98 22.46 -11.26
C LEU A 380 15.24 21.35 -12.28
N VAL A 381 14.19 20.89 -12.95
CA VAL A 381 14.27 19.80 -13.93
C VAL A 381 14.25 20.36 -15.35
N LYS A 382 15.19 19.91 -16.18
CA LYS A 382 15.27 20.31 -17.60
C LYS A 382 15.54 19.09 -18.50
N GLY A 383 15.04 19.15 -19.73
CA GLY A 383 15.38 18.17 -20.76
C GLY A 383 16.87 18.25 -21.14
N ALA A 384 17.44 17.14 -21.60
CA ALA A 384 18.87 17.03 -21.93
C ALA A 384 19.35 17.96 -23.07
N ASP A 385 18.44 18.60 -23.81
CA ASP A 385 18.75 19.47 -24.96
C ASP A 385 19.51 20.77 -24.60
N TRP A 386 19.58 21.13 -23.32
CA TRP A 386 20.24 22.37 -22.86
C TRP A 386 21.59 22.06 -22.18
N ALA A 387 22.67 22.72 -22.64
CA ALA A 387 23.96 22.69 -21.94
C ALA A 387 23.82 23.30 -20.52
N GLU A 388 24.55 22.76 -19.54
CA GLU A 388 24.40 23.12 -18.12
C GLU A 388 24.56 24.62 -17.81
N GLY A 389 25.36 25.34 -18.59
CA GLY A 389 25.58 26.78 -18.44
C GLY A 389 24.46 27.67 -18.99
N ASN A 390 23.50 27.12 -19.74
CA ASN A 390 22.41 27.89 -20.38
C ASN A 390 21.04 27.63 -19.72
N ILE A 391 21.00 26.98 -18.56
CA ILE A 391 19.75 26.72 -17.85
C ILE A 391 19.34 27.97 -17.06
N VAL A 392 18.32 28.66 -17.54
CA VAL A 392 17.72 29.82 -16.86
C VAL A 392 17.27 29.44 -15.44
N GLY A 393 17.71 30.22 -14.44
CA GLY A 393 17.36 30.03 -13.03
C GLY A 393 18.24 29.02 -12.27
N ALA A 394 19.22 28.41 -12.93
CA ALA A 394 20.07 27.38 -12.32
C ALA A 394 20.96 27.91 -11.20
N ASP A 395 21.50 29.12 -11.36
CA ASP A 395 22.43 29.70 -10.39
C ASP A 395 21.70 30.14 -9.11
N GLU A 396 20.49 30.70 -9.25
CA GLU A 396 19.63 31.08 -8.13
C GLU A 396 19.17 29.87 -7.32
N VAL A 397 18.74 28.80 -8.00
CA VAL A 397 18.34 27.55 -7.34
C VAL A 397 19.51 26.93 -6.59
N ARG A 398 20.71 26.87 -7.20
CA ARG A 398 21.91 26.36 -6.52
C ARG A 398 22.33 27.22 -5.34
N ALA A 399 22.28 28.55 -5.48
CA ALA A 399 22.61 29.48 -4.40
C ALA A 399 21.68 29.35 -3.19
N ALA A 400 20.42 28.97 -3.42
CA ALA A 400 19.45 28.67 -2.37
C ALA A 400 19.55 27.22 -1.81
N GLY A 401 20.55 26.44 -2.24
CA GLY A 401 20.76 25.06 -1.79
C GLY A 401 19.96 24.00 -2.56
N GLY A 402 19.26 24.38 -3.62
CA GLY A 402 18.59 23.47 -4.53
C GLY A 402 19.54 22.81 -5.54
N ARG A 403 19.01 21.89 -6.35
CA ARG A 403 19.78 21.17 -7.37
C ARG A 403 19.13 21.24 -8.75
N VAL A 404 19.94 21.09 -9.79
CA VAL A 404 19.48 21.03 -11.17
C VAL A 404 19.61 19.62 -11.70
N VAL A 405 18.53 19.06 -12.25
CA VAL A 405 18.46 17.70 -12.79
C VAL A 405 18.20 17.76 -14.28
N ARG A 406 19.07 17.08 -15.05
CA ARG A 406 18.90 16.91 -16.49
C ARG A 406 18.33 15.52 -16.76
N VAL A 407 17.22 15.47 -17.50
CA VAL A 407 16.55 14.22 -17.86
C VAL A 407 16.76 13.97 -19.35
N ALA A 408 17.33 12.83 -19.70
CA ALA A 408 17.44 12.39 -21.10
C ALA A 408 16.06 12.01 -21.65
N PHE A 409 15.75 12.49 -22.85
CA PHE A 409 14.56 12.05 -23.59
C PHE A 409 14.80 10.64 -24.12
N GLU A 410 14.04 9.66 -23.65
CA GLU A 410 14.17 8.24 -24.05
C GLU A 410 13.50 7.92 -25.39
N HIS A 411 12.83 8.88 -26.01
CA HIS A 411 12.03 8.64 -27.22
C HIS A 411 12.41 9.59 -28.36
N ASN A 412 12.68 9.03 -29.55
CA ASN A 412 12.95 9.73 -30.81
C ASN A 412 11.69 10.39 -31.43
N VAL A 413 10.81 10.95 -30.60
CA VAL A 413 9.57 11.60 -31.07
C VAL A 413 9.57 13.04 -30.58
N SER A 414 9.61 13.98 -31.50
CA SER A 414 9.42 15.41 -31.23
C SER A 414 8.10 15.89 -31.81
N THR A 415 7.48 16.88 -31.17
CA THR A 415 6.26 17.53 -31.68
C THR A 415 6.45 18.04 -33.12
N SER A 416 7.61 18.63 -33.44
CA SER A 416 7.93 19.09 -34.79
C SER A 416 8.01 17.93 -35.79
N GLY A 417 8.62 16.80 -35.41
CA GLY A 417 8.70 15.60 -36.26
C GLY A 417 7.35 14.88 -36.44
N LEU A 418 6.42 15.00 -35.49
CA LEU A 418 5.02 14.58 -35.67
C LEU A 418 4.33 15.42 -36.74
N ILE A 419 4.47 16.74 -36.66
CA ILE A 419 3.83 17.67 -37.60
C ILE A 419 4.40 17.54 -39.00
N SER A 420 5.73 17.44 -39.15
CA SER A 420 6.34 17.20 -40.47
C SER A 420 5.89 15.87 -41.08
N ARG A 421 5.64 14.83 -40.28
CA ARG A 421 5.07 13.56 -40.77
C ARG A 421 3.61 13.67 -41.19
N ILE A 422 2.84 14.56 -40.55
CA ILE A 422 1.45 14.86 -40.94
C ILE A 422 1.47 15.63 -42.27
N GLN A 423 2.30 16.66 -42.38
CA GLN A 423 2.44 17.49 -43.59
C GLN A 423 3.04 16.74 -44.80
N ALA A 424 3.86 15.71 -44.57
CA ALA A 424 4.44 14.90 -45.64
C ALA A 424 3.52 13.77 -46.16
N ARG A 425 2.29 13.68 -45.66
CA ARG A 425 1.27 12.71 -46.10
C ARG A 425 0.21 13.31 -47.03
N ASP A 426 0.28 14.61 -47.30
CA ASP A 426 -0.38 15.29 -48.42
C ASP A 426 0.57 15.31 -49.63
#